data_AF-A0A822DDI4-F1
#
_entry.id   AF-A0A822DDI4-F1
#
_cell.length_a   1.000
_cell.length_b   1.000
_cell.length_c   1.000
_cell.angle_alpha   90.00
_cell.angle_beta   90.00
_cell.angle_gamma   90.00
#
_symmetry.space_group_name_H-M   'P 1'
#
loop_
_entity.id
_entity.type
_entity.pdbx_description
1 polymer ?
#
loop_
_entity_poly.entity_id
_entity_poly.type
_entity_poly.pdbx_seq_one_letter_code
_entity_poly.pdbx_strand_id
1 'polypeptide(L)'
;RDSSTGRQKQEHPLPVLSSNNPAVYRTSANWLSQHGLYAKKLTLFQILAPNAYSPCEDYIPILGKTVTSQVHERAMVQVDWHDGTIKNVHVDLSGLYEYQKRLKKLVELYEQRMEWLCTSSRKIFGSIVENNIILLVDCSLSNRDYIIHIQHSLRLLLEQQLFGRKFFNIIAFGTNHKDGLLRFKPTMVQPTIENLQNAWQWVR
;
A
#
# COMPACT_ATOMS: atom_id res chain seq x y z
N ARG A 1 -18.25 -14.21 58.19
CA ARG A 1 -18.97 -14.51 56.91
C ARG A 1 -18.49 -13.46 55.92
N ASP A 2 -17.33 -13.69 55.32
CA ASP A 2 -16.74 -12.74 54.37
C ASP A 2 -17.00 -13.22 52.95
N SER A 3 -17.98 -12.59 52.32
CA SER A 3 -18.36 -12.79 50.93
C SER A 3 -17.36 -12.04 50.05
N SER A 4 -16.33 -12.75 49.58
CA SER A 4 -15.41 -12.25 48.54
C SER A 4 -16.09 -12.37 47.18
N THR A 5 -16.75 -11.30 46.75
CA THR A 5 -17.26 -11.13 45.40
C THR A 5 -16.09 -10.93 44.43
N GLY A 6 -15.81 -11.96 43.63
CA GLY A 6 -14.85 -11.92 42.54
C GLY A 6 -15.24 -10.84 41.53
N ARG A 7 -14.31 -9.91 41.25
CA ARG A 7 -14.41 -8.96 40.14
C ARG A 7 -14.47 -9.74 38.83
N GLN A 8 -15.66 -9.84 38.23
CA GLN A 8 -15.81 -10.23 36.83
C GLN A 8 -15.11 -9.18 35.96
N LYS A 9 -14.07 -9.59 35.23
CA LYS A 9 -13.44 -8.76 34.19
C LYS A 9 -14.51 -8.46 33.15
N GLN A 10 -14.88 -7.20 33.01
CA GLN A 10 -15.81 -6.71 32.01
C GLN A 10 -15.23 -7.02 30.62
N GLU A 11 -15.84 -7.96 29.91
CA GLU A 11 -15.41 -8.42 28.60
C GLU A 11 -15.83 -7.42 27.52
N HIS A 12 -14.86 -6.86 26.81
CA HIS A 12 -15.15 -5.94 25.71
C HIS A 12 -15.30 -6.73 24.39
N PRO A 13 -16.44 -6.60 23.67
CA PRO A 13 -16.62 -7.18 22.35
C PRO A 13 -15.59 -6.62 21.36
N LEU A 14 -15.25 -7.38 20.31
CA LEU A 14 -14.32 -6.94 19.27
C LEU A 14 -14.84 -5.63 18.63
N PRO A 15 -14.08 -4.52 18.70
CA PRO A 15 -14.41 -3.32 17.95
C PRO A 15 -14.18 -3.61 16.47
N VAL A 16 -15.26 -3.94 15.76
CA VAL A 16 -15.20 -4.12 14.31
C VAL A 16 -15.15 -2.75 13.66
N LEU A 17 -14.00 -2.38 13.12
CA LEU A 17 -13.84 -1.10 12.45
C LEU A 17 -14.45 -1.20 11.06
N SER A 18 -15.66 -0.65 10.88
CA SER A 18 -16.23 -0.48 9.55
C SER A 18 -15.39 0.53 8.79
N SER A 19 -14.51 0.03 7.93
CA SER A 19 -13.83 0.84 6.93
C SER A 19 -14.86 1.27 5.88
N ASN A 20 -15.63 2.31 6.17
CA ASN A 20 -16.52 2.99 5.20
C ASN A 20 -15.73 3.77 4.13
N ASN A 21 -14.40 3.58 4.04
CA ASN A 21 -13.58 4.22 3.04
C ASN A 21 -13.27 3.24 1.89
N PRO A 22 -13.83 3.43 0.68
CA PRO A 22 -13.57 2.58 -0.48
C PRO A 22 -12.09 2.60 -0.92
N ALA A 23 -11.26 3.49 -0.36
CA ALA A 23 -9.81 3.49 -0.55
C ALA A 23 -9.09 2.30 0.13
N VAL A 24 -9.74 1.59 1.05
CA VAL A 24 -9.12 0.47 1.82
C VAL A 24 -9.00 -0.81 1.00
N TYR A 25 -9.76 -0.96 -0.09
CA TYR A 25 -9.78 -2.17 -0.92
C TYR A 25 -8.99 -2.02 -2.22
N ARG A 26 -7.81 -1.38 -2.16
CA ARG A 26 -6.96 -1.19 -3.36
C ARG A 26 -5.52 -1.63 -3.11
N THR A 27 -5.01 -2.41 -4.05
CA THR A 27 -3.58 -2.77 -4.10
C THR A 27 -2.73 -1.51 -4.27
N SER A 28 -1.45 -1.58 -3.86
CA SER A 28 -0.50 -0.49 -4.08
C SER A 28 -0.36 -0.15 -5.57
N ALA A 29 -0.43 -1.15 -6.46
CA ALA A 29 -0.40 -0.93 -7.91
C ALA A 29 -1.60 -0.09 -8.39
N ASN A 30 -2.83 -0.44 -7.97
CA ASN A 30 -4.03 0.33 -8.32
C ASN A 30 -3.96 1.76 -7.75
N TRP A 31 -3.44 1.92 -6.54
CA TRP A 31 -3.26 3.23 -5.94
C TRP A 31 -2.23 4.08 -6.72
N LEU A 32 -1.09 3.49 -7.08
CA LEU A 32 -0.05 4.16 -7.87
C LEU A 32 -0.50 4.49 -9.30
N SER A 33 -1.44 3.75 -9.88
CA SER A 33 -2.00 4.11 -11.19
C SER A 33 -2.70 5.49 -11.19
N GLN A 34 -3.15 5.97 -10.01
CA GLN A 34 -3.84 7.25 -9.85
C GLN A 34 -2.97 8.32 -9.16
N HIS A 35 -2.04 7.87 -8.31
CA HIS A 35 -1.21 8.74 -7.47
C HIS A 35 0.29 8.68 -7.79
N GLY A 36 0.71 7.87 -8.76
CA GLY A 36 2.09 7.77 -9.22
C GLY A 36 2.57 9.05 -9.92
N LEU A 37 3.88 9.25 -9.99
CA LEU A 37 4.50 10.40 -10.68
C LEU A 37 4.01 10.54 -12.13
N TYR A 38 3.99 9.43 -12.87
CA TYR A 38 3.49 9.41 -14.25
C TYR A 38 2.02 9.83 -14.35
N ALA A 39 1.18 9.27 -13.47
CA ALA A 39 -0.25 9.59 -13.41
C ALA A 39 -0.51 11.06 -13.05
N LYS A 40 0.35 11.65 -12.22
CA LYS A 40 0.30 13.08 -11.85
C LYS A 40 1.03 14.01 -12.83
N LYS A 41 1.60 13.46 -13.91
CA LYS A 41 2.42 14.21 -14.88
C LYS A 41 3.60 14.96 -14.22
N LEU A 42 4.20 14.34 -13.21
CA LEU A 42 5.30 14.90 -12.41
C LEU A 42 6.64 14.19 -12.65
N THR A 43 6.76 13.40 -13.73
CA THR A 43 8.09 12.90 -14.11
C THR A 43 8.93 14.04 -14.66
N LEU A 44 10.26 13.95 -14.48
CA LEU A 44 11.20 14.97 -14.94
C LEU A 44 10.97 15.31 -16.43
N PHE A 45 10.92 14.29 -17.29
CA PHE A 45 10.71 14.49 -18.72
C PHE A 45 9.35 15.11 -19.07
N GLN A 46 8.27 14.76 -18.36
CA GLN A 46 6.95 15.38 -18.58
C GLN A 46 6.94 16.87 -18.26
N ILE A 47 7.71 17.29 -17.25
CA ILE A 47 7.81 18.69 -16.83
C ILE A 47 8.72 19.50 -17.75
N LEU A 48 9.80 18.88 -18.24
CA LEU A 48 10.73 19.54 -19.16
C LEU A 48 10.22 19.56 -20.62
N ALA A 49 9.37 18.60 -21.02
CA ALA A 49 8.93 18.42 -22.40
C ALA A 49 8.36 19.69 -23.08
N PRO A 50 7.54 20.54 -22.41
CA PRO A 50 7.02 21.75 -23.03
C PRO A 50 8.10 22.75 -23.45
N ASN A 51 9.27 22.70 -22.82
CA ASN A 51 10.40 23.60 -23.06
C ASN A 51 11.64 22.86 -23.59
N ALA A 52 11.46 21.64 -24.10
CA ALA A 52 12.53 20.81 -24.65
C ALA A 52 12.51 20.85 -26.18
N TYR A 53 13.63 21.26 -26.76
CA TYR A 53 13.82 21.44 -28.20
C TYR A 53 14.87 20.46 -28.72
N SER A 54 14.60 19.82 -29.85
CA SER A 54 15.60 18.97 -30.50
C SER A 54 16.67 19.85 -31.16
N PRO A 55 17.95 19.44 -31.15
CA PRO A 55 18.96 20.05 -32.02
C PRO A 55 18.50 19.97 -33.47
N CYS A 56 18.60 21.09 -34.20
CA CYS A 56 18.32 21.13 -35.62
C CYS A 56 19.64 21.07 -36.39
N GLU A 57 19.73 20.19 -37.37
CA GLU A 57 20.84 20.16 -38.33
C GLU A 57 20.28 20.46 -39.72
N ASP A 58 20.88 21.42 -40.42
CA ASP A 58 20.46 21.80 -41.76
C ASP A 58 21.67 21.98 -42.69
N TYR A 59 21.50 21.64 -43.95
CA TYR A 59 22.54 21.75 -44.96
C TYR A 59 22.39 23.08 -45.70
N ILE A 60 23.46 23.89 -45.69
CA ILE A 60 23.47 25.18 -46.37
C ILE A 60 24.23 25.04 -47.69
N PRO A 61 23.53 25.02 -48.86
CA PRO A 61 24.16 24.70 -50.15
C PRO A 61 25.24 25.70 -50.57
N ILE A 62 25.03 26.98 -50.29
CA ILE A 62 25.97 28.06 -50.63
C ILE A 62 27.28 27.92 -49.84
N LEU A 63 27.22 27.38 -48.63
CA LEU A 63 28.40 27.14 -47.77
C LEU A 63 29.02 25.75 -48.01
N GLY A 64 28.30 24.85 -48.68
CA GLY A 64 28.70 23.46 -48.89
C GLY A 64 28.83 22.65 -47.59
N LYS A 65 28.13 23.04 -46.51
CA LYS A 65 28.31 22.49 -45.16
C LYS A 65 26.98 22.25 -44.45
N THR A 66 26.92 21.19 -43.65
CA THR A 66 25.89 20.98 -42.63
C THR A 66 26.23 21.82 -41.40
N VAL A 67 25.26 22.57 -40.89
CA VAL A 67 25.38 23.34 -39.66
C VAL A 67 24.34 22.89 -38.65
N THR A 68 24.73 22.93 -37.39
CA THR A 68 23.90 22.50 -36.27
C THR A 68 23.48 23.73 -35.45
N SER A 69 22.27 23.68 -34.89
CA SER A 69 21.76 24.74 -34.01
C SER A 69 22.67 24.89 -32.79
N GLN A 70 23.21 26.09 -32.58
CA GLN A 70 24.00 26.40 -31.39
C GLN A 70 23.09 26.93 -30.29
N VAL A 71 23.34 26.48 -29.07
CA VAL A 71 22.63 26.93 -27.87
C VAL A 71 23.54 27.84 -27.08
N HIS A 72 23.01 29.01 -26.71
CA HIS A 72 23.71 29.89 -25.79
C HIS A 72 23.63 29.31 -24.37
N GLU A 73 24.79 29.06 -23.76
CA GLU A 73 24.94 28.35 -22.48
C GLU A 73 24.13 28.97 -21.33
N ARG A 74 23.86 30.28 -21.39
CA ARG A 74 23.03 30.98 -20.40
C ARG A 74 21.51 30.90 -20.64
N ALA A 75 21.07 30.38 -21.78
CA ALA A 75 19.66 30.40 -22.20
C ALA A 75 18.97 29.03 -22.12
N MET A 76 19.68 27.94 -22.44
CA MET A 76 19.17 26.58 -22.36
C MET A 76 20.29 25.60 -21.98
N VAL A 77 19.90 24.45 -21.44
CA VAL A 77 20.80 23.38 -21.00
C VAL A 77 20.57 22.13 -21.85
N GLN A 78 21.64 21.44 -22.24
CA GLN A 78 21.55 20.16 -22.92
C GLN A 78 21.30 19.03 -21.91
N VAL A 79 20.26 18.24 -22.16
CA VAL A 79 19.82 17.16 -21.26
C VAL A 79 19.66 15.87 -22.08
N ASP A 80 20.21 14.77 -21.56
CA ASP A 80 19.96 13.44 -22.08
C ASP A 80 18.51 13.04 -21.83
N TRP A 81 17.82 12.69 -22.90
CA TRP A 81 16.41 12.35 -22.87
C TRP A 81 16.19 10.85 -22.69
N HIS A 82 14.98 10.45 -22.34
CA HIS A 82 14.64 9.04 -22.07
C HIS A 82 14.74 8.12 -23.30
N ASP A 83 14.76 8.68 -24.50
CA ASP A 83 14.94 7.95 -25.77
C ASP A 83 16.41 7.92 -26.23
N GLY A 84 17.35 8.42 -25.42
CA GLY A 84 18.76 8.51 -25.75
C GLY A 84 19.13 9.71 -26.63
N THR A 85 18.17 10.57 -27.00
CA THR A 85 18.44 11.82 -27.72
C THR A 85 18.87 12.93 -26.76
N ILE A 86 19.60 13.92 -27.26
CA ILE A 86 19.90 15.14 -26.52
C ILE A 86 18.82 16.17 -26.84
N LYS A 87 18.28 16.84 -25.81
CA LYS A 87 17.36 17.97 -25.96
C LYS A 87 17.95 19.23 -25.34
N ASN A 88 17.74 20.36 -25.99
CA ASN A 88 18.01 21.69 -25.46
C ASN A 88 16.79 22.14 -24.64
N VAL A 89 16.97 22.32 -23.34
CA VAL A 89 15.87 22.61 -22.41
C VAL A 89 15.99 24.02 -21.88
N HIS A 90 14.95 24.82 -22.08
CA HIS A 90 14.79 26.08 -21.36
C HIS A 90 14.12 25.82 -20.01
N VAL A 91 14.78 26.21 -18.92
CA VAL A 91 14.23 26.04 -17.57
C VAL A 91 13.49 27.33 -17.17
N ASP A 92 12.17 27.26 -17.23
CA ASP A 92 11.31 28.29 -16.63
C ASP A 92 11.33 28.14 -15.10
N LEU A 93 11.89 29.13 -14.40
CA LEU A 93 11.99 29.15 -12.95
C LEU A 93 10.62 29.12 -12.26
N SER A 94 9.61 29.75 -12.86
CA SER A 94 8.26 29.80 -12.29
C SER A 94 7.58 28.43 -12.37
N GLY A 95 7.66 27.77 -13.52
CA GLY A 95 7.23 26.38 -13.71
C GLY A 95 7.99 25.39 -12.81
N LEU A 96 9.30 25.59 -12.62
CA LEU A 96 10.11 24.76 -11.75
C LEU A 96 9.71 24.89 -10.27
N TYR A 97 9.40 26.10 -9.81
CA TYR A 97 8.93 26.33 -8.44
C TYR A 97 7.57 25.66 -8.18
N GLU A 98 6.62 25.78 -9.13
CA GLU A 98 5.33 25.11 -9.03
C GLU A 98 5.48 23.58 -9.09
N TYR A 99 6.39 23.06 -9.91
CA TYR A 99 6.75 21.64 -9.92
C TYR A 99 7.25 21.19 -8.55
N GLN A 100 8.21 21.90 -7.94
CA GLN A 100 8.74 21.56 -6.62
C GLN A 100 7.63 21.55 -5.56
N LYS A 101 6.71 22.52 -5.60
CA LYS A 101 5.56 22.57 -4.69
C LYS A 101 4.63 21.37 -4.85
N ARG A 102 4.34 20.96 -6.09
CA ARG A 102 3.52 19.77 -6.37
C ARG A 102 4.21 18.48 -5.95
N LEU A 103 5.52 18.38 -6.19
CA LEU A 103 6.32 17.23 -5.79
C LEU A 103 6.33 17.07 -4.26
N LYS A 104 6.50 18.17 -3.52
CA LYS A 104 6.44 18.15 -2.05
C LYS A 104 5.11 17.61 -1.52
N LYS A 105 3.98 18.10 -2.07
CA LYS A 105 2.64 17.57 -1.73
C LYS A 105 2.51 16.08 -2.05
N LEU A 106 3.15 15.61 -3.12
CA LEU A 106 3.10 14.21 -3.50
C LEU A 106 3.93 13.33 -2.54
N VAL A 107 5.08 13.82 -2.08
CA VAL A 107 5.87 13.16 -1.04
C VAL A 107 5.07 13.04 0.25
N GLU A 108 4.43 14.12 0.70
CA GLU A 108 3.55 14.09 1.89
C GLU A 108 2.42 13.04 1.74
N LEU A 109 1.82 12.94 0.55
CA LEU A 109 0.83 11.89 0.27
C LEU A 109 1.43 10.47 0.34
N TYR A 110 2.67 10.28 -0.10
CA TYR A 110 3.34 8.98 -0.09
C TYR A 110 3.70 8.57 1.33
N GLU A 111 4.14 9.51 2.16
CA GLU A 111 4.40 9.31 3.59
C GLU A 111 3.11 8.90 4.32
N GLN A 112 2.00 9.60 4.10
CA GLN A 112 0.69 9.24 4.66
C GLN A 112 0.25 7.84 4.22
N ARG A 113 0.45 7.50 2.93
CA ARG A 113 0.10 6.18 2.40
C ARG A 113 0.95 5.08 3.03
N MET A 114 2.24 5.34 3.22
CA MET A 114 3.20 4.42 3.84
C MET A 114 2.89 4.21 5.31
N GLU A 115 2.63 5.28 6.07
CA GLU A 115 2.17 5.20 7.46
C GLU A 115 0.89 4.35 7.57
N TRP A 116 -0.06 4.57 6.67
CA TRP A 116 -1.27 3.76 6.61
C TRP A 116 -0.95 2.26 6.39
N LEU A 117 -0.03 1.93 5.48
CA LEU A 117 0.39 0.54 5.20
C LEU A 117 1.08 -0.11 6.39
N CYS A 118 1.87 0.67 7.12
CA CYS A 118 2.69 0.20 8.24
C CYS A 118 1.95 0.24 9.59
N THR A 119 0.64 0.49 9.61
CA THR A 119 -0.16 0.54 10.84
C THR A 119 -0.86 -0.80 11.13
N SER A 120 -0.68 -1.29 12.36
CA SER A 120 -1.43 -2.41 12.96
C SER A 120 -1.45 -3.70 12.12
N SER A 121 -2.63 -4.30 11.83
CA SER A 121 -2.72 -5.57 11.10
C SER A 121 -2.05 -5.54 9.72
N ARG A 122 -2.01 -4.37 9.06
CA ARG A 122 -1.38 -4.22 7.73
C ARG A 122 0.14 -4.32 7.76
N LYS A 123 0.76 -4.01 8.90
CA LYS A 123 2.20 -4.21 9.10
C LYS A 123 2.57 -5.70 9.12
N ILE A 124 1.65 -6.54 9.59
CA ILE A 124 1.88 -7.98 9.81
C ILE A 124 1.45 -8.79 8.58
N PHE A 125 0.24 -8.55 8.08
CA PHE A 125 -0.38 -9.34 7.02
C PHE A 125 -0.42 -8.63 5.66
N GLY A 126 0.02 -7.37 5.60
CA GLY A 126 -0.27 -6.51 4.45
C GLY A 126 -1.74 -6.10 4.38
N SER A 127 -2.11 -5.48 3.26
CA SER A 127 -3.49 -5.09 2.96
C SER A 127 -4.16 -6.19 2.17
N ILE A 128 -5.05 -6.95 2.82
CA ILE A 128 -5.80 -8.02 2.16
C ILE A 128 -6.83 -7.37 1.23
N VAL A 129 -6.89 -7.79 -0.03
CA VAL A 129 -7.84 -7.27 -1.03
C VAL A 129 -8.83 -8.35 -1.48
N GLU A 130 -8.50 -9.60 -1.20
CA GLU A 130 -9.25 -10.80 -1.51
C GLU A 130 -10.57 -10.84 -0.75
N ASN A 131 -11.58 -11.46 -1.37
CA ASN A 131 -12.91 -11.58 -0.79
C ASN A 131 -13.12 -12.88 0.00
N ASN A 132 -12.31 -13.90 -0.27
CA ASN A 132 -12.41 -15.22 0.34
C ASN A 132 -11.08 -15.52 1.02
N ILE A 133 -11.09 -15.67 2.34
CA ILE A 133 -9.87 -15.69 3.15
C ILE A 133 -9.85 -16.94 4.02
N ILE A 134 -8.79 -17.74 3.95
CA ILE A 134 -8.56 -18.85 4.87
C ILE A 134 -7.30 -18.56 5.66
N LEU A 135 -7.43 -18.49 6.97
CA LEU A 135 -6.32 -18.29 7.89
C LEU A 135 -5.83 -19.64 8.40
N LEU A 136 -4.56 -19.94 8.14
CA LEU A 136 -3.90 -21.13 8.66
C LEU A 136 -3.05 -20.72 9.87
N VAL A 137 -3.30 -21.33 11.03
CA VAL A 137 -2.66 -20.98 12.29
C VAL A 137 -1.86 -22.17 12.79
N ASP A 138 -0.55 -22.00 12.91
CA ASP A 138 0.32 -23.01 13.49
C ASP A 138 0.26 -22.93 15.03
N CYS A 139 -0.29 -23.96 15.66
CA CYS A 139 -0.40 -24.12 17.10
C CYS A 139 0.53 -25.23 17.64
N SER A 140 1.57 -25.60 16.88
CA SER A 140 2.57 -26.59 17.31
C SER A 140 3.35 -26.13 18.54
N LEU A 141 3.98 -27.10 19.21
CA LEU A 141 4.82 -26.85 20.39
C LEU A 141 5.94 -25.83 20.13
N SER A 142 6.45 -25.75 18.90
CA SER A 142 7.47 -24.79 18.50
C SER A 142 7.00 -23.33 18.56
N ASN A 143 5.69 -23.08 18.44
CA ASN A 143 5.09 -21.74 18.52
C ASN A 143 4.48 -21.41 19.89
N ARG A 144 4.66 -22.28 20.89
CA ARG A 144 4.03 -22.13 22.21
C ARG A 144 4.36 -20.79 22.86
N ASP A 145 5.62 -20.36 22.80
CA ASP A 145 6.06 -19.11 23.42
C ASP A 145 5.58 -17.87 22.66
N TYR A 146 5.20 -18.04 21.38
CA TYR A 146 4.69 -16.97 20.52
C TYR A 146 3.16 -16.93 20.44
N ILE A 147 2.44 -17.84 21.11
CA ILE A 147 0.99 -17.98 20.94
C ILE A 147 0.23 -16.69 21.26
N ILE A 148 0.67 -15.94 22.25
CA ILE A 148 0.07 -14.65 22.64
C ILE A 148 0.23 -13.62 21.50
N HIS A 149 1.39 -13.60 20.83
CA HIS A 149 1.63 -12.72 19.69
C HIS A 149 0.81 -13.13 18.47
N ILE A 150 0.64 -14.43 18.23
CA ILE A 150 -0.20 -14.97 17.17
C ILE A 150 -1.67 -14.58 17.41
N GLN A 151 -2.18 -14.82 18.62
CA GLN A 151 -3.54 -14.45 19.02
C GLN A 151 -3.77 -12.94 18.88
N HIS A 152 -2.82 -12.12 19.33
CA HIS A 152 -2.91 -10.66 19.17
C HIS A 152 -2.95 -10.25 17.70
N SER A 153 -2.10 -10.84 16.86
CA SER A 153 -2.07 -10.55 15.43
C SER A 153 -3.38 -10.95 14.74
N LEU A 154 -3.92 -12.13 15.06
CA LEU A 154 -5.22 -12.60 14.56
C LEU A 154 -6.36 -11.69 15.01
N ARG A 155 -6.35 -11.23 16.26
CA ARG A 155 -7.32 -10.27 16.78
C ARG A 155 -7.34 -8.99 15.94
N LEU A 156 -6.17 -8.38 15.71
CA LEU A 156 -6.06 -7.16 14.91
C LEU A 156 -6.58 -7.39 13.49
N LEU A 157 -6.32 -8.56 12.91
CA LEU A 157 -6.78 -8.91 11.57
C LEU A 157 -8.32 -9.05 11.49
N LEU A 158 -8.92 -9.74 12.45
CA LEU A 158 -10.37 -9.90 12.59
C LEU A 158 -11.08 -8.56 12.77
N GLU A 159 -10.53 -7.69 13.62
CA GLU A 159 -11.10 -6.36 13.92
C GLU A 159 -11.02 -5.38 12.73
N GLN A 160 -9.93 -5.43 11.96
CA GLN A 160 -9.58 -4.34 11.04
C GLN A 160 -9.76 -4.63 9.56
N GLN A 161 -9.61 -5.90 9.12
CA GLN A 161 -9.55 -6.21 7.67
C GLN A 161 -10.59 -7.22 7.20
N LEU A 162 -11.15 -8.04 8.10
CA LEU A 162 -12.08 -9.10 7.73
C LEU A 162 -13.54 -8.62 7.58
N PHE A 163 -13.92 -7.53 8.23
CA PHE A 163 -15.25 -6.96 8.01
C PHE A 163 -15.43 -6.47 6.57
N GLY A 164 -16.59 -6.76 5.98
CA GLY A 164 -16.90 -6.41 4.59
C GLY A 164 -16.35 -7.38 3.52
N ARG A 165 -15.64 -8.45 3.92
CA ARG A 165 -15.25 -9.54 3.00
C ARG A 165 -16.43 -10.47 2.73
N LYS A 166 -16.34 -11.29 1.68
CA LYS A 166 -17.41 -12.23 1.35
C LYS A 166 -17.41 -13.43 2.28
N PHE A 167 -16.26 -14.08 2.42
CA PHE A 167 -16.16 -15.33 3.18
C PHE A 167 -14.81 -15.43 3.89
N PHE A 168 -14.82 -16.02 5.09
CA PHE A 168 -13.61 -16.35 5.81
C PHE A 168 -13.71 -17.70 6.55
N ASN A 169 -12.57 -18.30 6.86
CA ASN A 169 -12.47 -19.38 7.84
C ASN A 169 -11.08 -19.39 8.50
N ILE A 170 -10.98 -20.06 9.65
CA ILE A 170 -9.73 -20.25 10.38
C ILE A 170 -9.51 -21.75 10.60
N ILE A 171 -8.29 -22.20 10.32
CA ILE A 171 -7.85 -23.58 10.47
C ILE A 171 -6.55 -23.56 11.28
N ALA A 172 -6.60 -24.11 12.49
CA ALA A 172 -5.43 -24.35 13.32
C ALA A 172 -4.84 -25.74 13.03
N PHE A 173 -3.53 -25.86 12.97
CA PHE A 173 -2.81 -27.12 12.78
C PHE A 173 -1.66 -27.26 13.79
N GLY A 174 -1.11 -28.46 13.92
CA GLY A 174 -0.04 -28.73 14.90
C GLY A 174 -0.55 -28.88 16.34
N THR A 175 -1.86 -29.01 16.52
CA THR A 175 -2.47 -29.29 17.83
C THR A 175 -2.38 -30.79 18.13
N ASN A 176 -2.43 -31.17 19.41
CA ASN A 176 -2.47 -32.58 19.84
C ASN A 176 -3.83 -33.28 19.55
N HIS A 177 -4.63 -32.74 18.63
CA HIS A 177 -5.91 -33.33 18.22
C HIS A 177 -5.71 -34.54 17.32
N LYS A 178 -6.65 -35.50 17.38
CA LYS A 178 -6.60 -36.76 16.63
C LYS A 178 -6.41 -36.61 15.12
N ASP A 179 -6.94 -35.53 14.54
CA ASP A 179 -6.86 -35.26 13.09
C ASP A 179 -5.75 -34.25 12.72
N GLY A 180 -4.99 -33.74 13.71
CA GLY A 180 -3.95 -32.72 13.52
C GLY A 180 -4.42 -31.33 13.06
N LEU A 181 -5.68 -31.20 12.62
CA LEU A 181 -6.34 -29.97 12.19
C LEU A 181 -7.59 -29.68 13.03
N LEU A 182 -7.74 -28.41 13.42
CA LEU A 182 -8.94 -27.88 14.06
C LEU A 182 -9.47 -26.72 13.21
N ARG A 183 -10.74 -26.77 12.82
CA ARG A 183 -11.40 -25.73 12.00
C ARG A 183 -12.43 -24.98 12.82
N PHE A 184 -12.52 -23.66 12.66
CA PHE A 184 -13.56 -22.85 13.30
C PHE A 184 -14.96 -23.25 12.81
N LYS A 185 -15.14 -23.34 11.49
CA LYS A 185 -16.36 -23.83 10.85
C LYS A 185 -16.06 -24.88 9.78
N PRO A 186 -17.00 -25.81 9.47
CA PRO A 186 -16.81 -26.80 8.42
C PRO A 186 -16.60 -26.19 7.03
N THR A 187 -17.26 -25.07 6.76
CA THR A 187 -17.21 -24.29 5.52
C THR A 187 -16.90 -22.83 5.83
N MET A 188 -16.53 -22.06 4.80
CA MET A 188 -16.31 -20.62 4.97
C MET A 188 -17.62 -19.91 5.31
N VAL A 189 -17.55 -18.92 6.20
CA VAL A 189 -18.70 -18.15 6.69
C VAL A 189 -18.51 -16.67 6.39
N GLN A 190 -19.61 -15.91 6.39
CA GLN A 190 -19.52 -14.46 6.21
C GLN A 190 -18.92 -13.80 7.47
N PRO A 191 -18.10 -12.76 7.33
CA PRO A 191 -17.51 -12.00 8.43
C PRO A 191 -18.50 -11.00 9.04
N THR A 192 -19.63 -11.51 9.53
CA THR A 192 -20.57 -10.73 10.36
C THR A 192 -19.92 -10.45 11.72
N ILE A 193 -20.38 -9.42 12.42
CA ILE A 193 -19.88 -9.08 13.77
C ILE A 193 -19.96 -10.29 14.69
N GLU A 194 -21.07 -11.03 14.64
CA GLU A 194 -21.26 -12.27 15.41
C GLU A 194 -20.24 -13.35 15.04
N ASN A 195 -20.04 -13.63 13.74
CA ASN A 195 -19.07 -14.65 13.31
C ASN A 195 -17.63 -14.26 13.63
N LEU A 196 -17.28 -12.98 13.55
CA LEU A 196 -15.96 -12.48 13.95
C LEU A 196 -15.75 -12.60 15.46
N GLN A 197 -16.78 -12.29 16.27
CA GLN A 197 -16.74 -12.47 17.72
C GLN A 197 -16.60 -13.95 18.11
N ASN A 198 -17.38 -14.83 17.47
CA ASN A 198 -17.30 -16.28 17.66
C ASN A 198 -15.94 -16.84 17.25
N ALA A 199 -15.37 -16.34 16.14
CA ALA A 199 -14.03 -16.72 15.71
C ALA A 199 -12.96 -16.30 16.71
N TRP A 200 -13.07 -15.09 17.30
CA TRP A 200 -12.16 -14.66 18.35
C TRP A 200 -12.27 -15.47 19.63
N GLN A 201 -13.49 -15.82 20.05
CA GLN A 201 -13.70 -16.71 21.20
C GLN A 201 -13.11 -18.11 20.95
N TRP A 202 -13.09 -18.58 19.70
CA TRP A 202 -12.50 -19.86 19.31
C TRP A 202 -10.96 -19.82 19.24
N VAL A 203 -10.36 -18.69 18.86
CA VAL A 203 -8.89 -18.52 18.80
C VAL A 203 -8.28 -18.37 20.20
N ARG A 204 -9.05 -17.85 21.16
CA ARG A 204 -8.62 -17.59 22.54
C ARG A 204 -8.30 -18.87 23.30
#